data_AF-D3AMY6-F1
#
_entry.id   AF-D3AMY6-F1
#
_cell.length_a   1.000
_cell.length_b   1.000
_cell.length_c   1.000
_cell.angle_alpha   90.00
_cell.angle_beta   90.00
_cell.angle_gamma   90.00
#
_symmetry.space_group_name_H-M   'P 1'
#
loop_
_entity.id
_entity.type
_entity.pdbx_description
1 polymer ?
#
loop_
_entity_poly.entity_id
_entity_poly.type
_entity_poly.pdbx_seq_one_letter_code
_entity_poly.pdbx_strand_id
1 'polypeptide(L)'
;MKFSLKLLLWTMIVMAAAFGFSGFYFVNYVFERALDREAGQALDESSILKFAFETAALNVPAKYDVLLEDTTRQIASNLEAGGQGTGRMLRISDDQKQVLYAAEGFAADDGLLLALHENTKTYRVIRLDDRYYIQTAAAVEALDKKLFLETMRDVTEVFRDRATGFVVYRRVTVVILLLGTVLMHLISSWLTRPIRLLTRATKRMAAGDYDYRARLVSGDELGQLTEDFNRMANALEDTIIKLEEEIRAREDFVGAFAHELKTPLTAIIGYADMLRSHRLDEEKSFMCANYIYTEGRRLETMSLRLLDIIVTKRQEIDFQMVSAESLFFYLYDMYAAKKNMDF
;
A
#
# COMPACT_ATOMS: atom_id res chain seq x y z
N MET A 1 -10.33 2.03 -13.84
CA MET A 1 -9.16 2.77 -13.32
C MET A 1 -7.99 1.82 -13.11
N LYS A 2 -6.76 2.21 -13.51
CA LYS A 2 -5.53 1.42 -13.28
C LYS A 2 -5.31 1.22 -11.77
N PHE A 3 -4.82 0.05 -11.36
CA PHE A 3 -4.53 -0.28 -9.96
C PHE A 3 -3.69 0.79 -9.25
N SER A 4 -2.69 1.33 -9.96
CA SER A 4 -1.86 2.46 -9.52
C SER A 4 -2.64 3.69 -9.06
N LEU A 5 -3.71 4.04 -9.78
CA LEU A 5 -4.52 5.21 -9.48
C LEU A 5 -5.41 4.96 -8.25
N LYS A 6 -5.92 3.73 -8.08
CA LYS A 6 -6.68 3.36 -6.89
C LYS A 6 -5.80 3.45 -5.64
N LEU A 7 -4.59 2.91 -5.71
CA LEU A 7 -3.63 2.95 -4.61
C LEU A 7 -3.30 4.40 -4.21
N LEU A 8 -2.97 5.25 -5.19
CA LEU A 8 -2.67 6.66 -4.95
C LEU A 8 -3.84 7.41 -4.31
N LEU A 9 -5.06 7.21 -4.79
CA LEU A 9 -6.24 7.88 -4.23
C LEU A 9 -6.51 7.43 -2.79
N TRP A 10 -6.40 6.14 -2.50
CA TRP A 10 -6.58 5.62 -1.15
C TRP A 10 -5.53 6.15 -0.18
N THR A 11 -4.26 6.16 -0.58
CA THR A 11 -3.20 6.71 0.28
C THR A 11 -3.39 8.21 0.50
N MET A 12 -3.83 8.96 -0.52
CA MET A 12 -4.13 10.38 -0.39
C MET A 12 -5.24 10.66 0.62
N ILE A 13 -6.33 9.89 0.55
CA ILE A 13 -7.48 10.05 1.45
C ILE A 13 -7.08 9.74 2.89
N VAL A 14 -6.37 8.63 3.13
CA VAL A 14 -5.90 8.24 4.46
C VAL A 14 -4.96 9.30 5.03
N MET A 15 -4.03 9.80 4.21
CA MET A 15 -3.07 10.81 4.64
C MET A 15 -3.76 12.14 4.96
N ALA A 16 -4.70 12.59 4.11
CA ALA A 16 -5.48 13.80 4.36
C ALA A 16 -6.28 13.71 5.67
N ALA A 17 -6.92 12.57 5.94
CA ALA A 17 -7.68 12.34 7.16
C ALA A 17 -6.76 12.32 8.41
N ALA A 18 -5.64 11.60 8.34
CA ALA A 18 -4.69 11.47 9.45
C ALA A 18 -4.07 12.83 9.84
N PHE A 19 -3.57 13.58 8.86
CA PHE A 19 -3.01 14.91 9.12
C PHE A 19 -4.12 15.90 9.54
N GLY A 20 -5.29 15.89 8.89
CA GLY A 20 -6.40 16.76 9.27
C GLY A 20 -6.82 16.58 10.73
N PHE A 21 -6.99 15.32 11.17
CA PHE A 21 -7.35 15.00 12.54
C PHE A 21 -6.23 15.37 13.53
N SER A 22 -4.98 14.99 13.22
CA SER A 22 -3.82 15.30 14.06
C SER A 22 -3.63 16.81 14.26
N GLY A 23 -3.78 17.61 13.20
CA GLY A 23 -3.66 19.06 13.28
C GLY A 23 -4.75 19.72 14.09
N PHE A 24 -5.99 19.28 13.90
CA PHE A 24 -7.11 19.76 14.70
C PHE A 24 -6.90 19.46 16.19
N TYR A 25 -6.52 18.23 16.51
CA TYR A 25 -6.25 17.83 17.89
C TYR A 25 -5.11 18.64 18.50
N PHE A 26 -3.98 18.77 17.79
CA PHE A 26 -2.79 19.48 18.29
C PHE A 26 -3.07 20.97 18.54
N VAL A 27 -3.69 21.68 17.59
CA VAL A 27 -3.99 23.11 17.74
C VAL A 27 -4.96 23.34 18.91
N ASN A 28 -5.98 22.49 19.07
CA ASN A 28 -6.89 22.60 20.20
C ASN A 28 -6.22 22.27 21.53
N TYR A 29 -5.37 21.24 21.58
CA TYR A 29 -4.61 20.88 22.78
C TYR A 29 -3.74 22.05 23.26
N VAL A 30 -3.00 22.68 22.33
CA VAL A 30 -2.15 23.84 22.65
C VAL A 30 -3.00 25.02 23.09
N PHE A 31 -4.14 25.26 22.43
CA PHE A 31 -5.06 26.34 22.80
C PHE A 31 -5.66 26.15 24.20
N GLU A 32 -6.16 24.95 24.53
CA GLU A 32 -6.72 24.64 25.85
C GLU A 32 -5.66 24.84 26.95
N ARG A 33 -4.44 24.33 26.73
CA ARG A 33 -3.32 24.53 27.67
C ARG A 33 -2.95 25.99 27.86
N ALA A 34 -2.94 26.78 26.79
CA ALA A 34 -2.64 28.20 26.85
C ALA A 34 -3.76 28.98 27.56
N LEU A 35 -5.03 28.65 27.27
CA LEU A 35 -6.18 29.29 27.89
C LEU A 35 -6.27 28.97 29.38
N ASP A 36 -6.06 27.71 29.78
CA ASP A 36 -6.02 27.29 31.19
C ASP A 36 -4.91 28.03 31.96
N ARG A 37 -3.74 28.22 31.32
CA ARG A 37 -2.63 28.97 31.91
C ARG A 37 -2.99 30.45 32.10
N GLU A 38 -3.54 31.12 31.09
CA GLU A 38 -3.97 32.52 31.21
C GLU A 38 -5.10 32.67 32.23
N ALA A 39 -6.04 31.73 32.29
CA ALA A 39 -7.12 31.72 33.28
C ALA A 39 -6.58 31.57 34.71
N GLY A 40 -5.63 30.66 34.92
CA GLY A 40 -4.94 30.51 36.21
C GLY A 40 -4.21 31.79 36.63
N GLN A 41 -3.45 32.40 35.72
CA GLN A 41 -2.76 33.66 35.99
C GLN A 41 -3.74 34.80 36.31
N ALA A 42 -4.84 34.93 35.56
CA ALA A 42 -5.87 35.94 35.83
C ALA A 42 -6.51 35.75 37.21
N LEU A 43 -6.79 34.51 37.62
CA LEU A 43 -7.33 34.20 38.96
C LEU A 43 -6.34 34.50 40.09
N ASP A 44 -5.05 34.21 39.89
CA ASP A 44 -4.01 34.51 40.88
C ASP A 44 -3.77 36.02 40.99
N GLU A 45 -3.72 36.74 39.86
CA GLU A 45 -3.64 38.21 39.84
C GLU A 45 -4.85 38.85 40.51
N SER A 46 -6.06 38.35 40.23
CA SER A 46 -7.30 38.80 40.87
C SER A 46 -7.25 38.59 42.39
N SER A 47 -6.68 37.47 42.86
CA SER A 47 -6.48 37.21 44.28
C SER A 47 -5.48 38.18 44.91
N ILE A 48 -4.36 38.47 44.24
CA ILE A 48 -3.36 39.45 44.71
C ILE A 48 -3.96 40.85 44.82
N LEU A 49 -4.76 41.26 43.82
CA LEU A 49 -5.43 42.56 43.84
C LEU A 49 -6.48 42.67 44.93
N LYS A 50 -7.23 41.60 45.19
CA LYS A 50 -8.13 41.52 46.35
C LYS A 50 -7.35 41.83 47.64
N PHE A 51 -6.25 41.11 47.90
CA PHE A 51 -5.46 41.33 49.12
C PHE A 51 -4.84 42.73 49.19
N ALA A 52 -4.37 43.27 48.06
CA ALA A 52 -3.82 44.62 47.99
C ALA A 52 -4.89 45.68 48.29
N PHE A 53 -6.12 45.48 47.78
CA PHE A 53 -7.25 46.36 48.09
C PHE A 53 -7.63 46.28 49.57
N GLU A 54 -7.79 45.09 50.14
CA GLU A 54 -8.09 44.90 51.58
C GLU A 54 -7.02 45.56 52.46
N THR A 55 -5.74 45.38 52.13
CA THR A 55 -4.62 45.99 52.85
C THR A 55 -4.64 47.52 52.74
N ALA A 56 -4.93 48.06 51.56
CA ALA A 56 -5.04 49.52 51.37
C ALA A 56 -6.24 50.10 52.12
N ALA A 57 -7.36 49.38 52.16
CA ALA A 57 -8.57 49.77 52.87
C ALA A 57 -8.36 49.84 54.40
N LEU A 58 -7.56 48.93 54.97
CA LEU A 58 -7.21 48.94 56.39
C LEU A 58 -6.30 50.12 56.80
N ASN A 59 -5.57 50.71 55.85
CA ASN A 59 -4.67 51.84 56.09
C ASN A 59 -5.36 53.20 55.96
N VAL A 60 -6.68 53.23 55.73
CA VAL A 60 -7.45 54.48 55.69
C VAL A 60 -7.49 55.10 57.09
N PRO A 61 -7.22 56.42 57.27
CA PRO A 61 -7.12 57.03 58.58
C PRO A 61 -8.37 56.80 59.44
N ALA A 62 -8.18 56.31 60.68
CA ALA A 62 -9.21 55.93 61.66
C ALA A 62 -10.20 57.05 62.09
N LYS A 63 -10.15 58.23 61.45
CA LYS A 63 -11.13 59.30 61.62
C LYS A 63 -12.49 58.96 60.98
N TYR A 64 -12.53 57.94 60.13
CA TYR A 64 -13.72 57.45 59.46
C TYR A 64 -13.77 55.93 59.62
N ASP A 65 -14.69 55.40 60.44
CA ASP A 65 -14.93 53.93 60.58
C ASP A 65 -15.61 53.31 59.33
N VAL A 66 -15.79 54.09 58.26
CA VAL A 66 -16.50 53.69 57.05
C VAL A 66 -15.65 54.00 55.82
N LEU A 67 -15.58 53.05 54.89
CA LEU A 67 -14.95 53.23 53.58
C LEU A 67 -15.80 54.19 52.72
N LEU A 68 -15.31 55.42 52.55
CA LEU A 68 -15.90 56.46 51.69
C LEU A 68 -15.69 56.10 50.21
N GLU A 69 -16.64 56.49 49.34
CA GLU A 69 -16.58 56.20 47.89
C GLU A 69 -15.35 56.82 47.21
N ASP A 70 -14.97 58.04 47.58
CA ASP A 70 -13.78 58.70 47.03
C ASP A 70 -12.49 57.95 47.39
N THR A 71 -12.41 57.39 48.60
CA THR A 71 -11.27 56.57 49.04
C THR A 71 -11.22 55.25 48.28
N THR A 72 -12.38 54.59 48.08
CA THR A 72 -12.49 53.38 47.23
C THR A 72 -12.00 53.65 45.81
N ARG A 73 -12.44 54.76 45.22
CA ARG A 73 -12.03 55.19 43.88
C ARG A 73 -10.52 55.44 43.80
N GLN A 74 -9.94 56.08 44.82
CA GLN A 74 -8.51 56.36 44.87
C GLN A 74 -7.67 55.09 45.00
N ILE A 75 -8.07 54.14 45.86
CA ILE A 75 -7.40 52.84 45.99
C ILE A 75 -7.50 52.06 44.68
N ALA A 76 -8.69 52.01 44.07
CA ALA A 76 -8.92 51.33 42.79
C ALA A 76 -8.04 51.90 41.66
N SER A 77 -8.00 53.23 41.53
CA SER A 77 -7.16 53.92 40.54
C SER A 77 -5.67 53.66 40.77
N ASN A 78 -5.20 53.63 42.03
CA ASN A 78 -3.81 53.31 42.34
C ASN A 78 -3.45 51.85 42.01
N LEU A 79 -4.37 50.90 42.24
CA LEU A 79 -4.17 49.49 41.89
C LEU A 79 -4.18 49.25 40.38
N GLU A 80 -4.97 50.03 39.63
CA GLU A 80 -4.92 50.04 38.17
C GLU A 80 -3.60 50.64 37.68
N ALA A 81 -3.20 51.80 38.22
CA ALA A 81 -1.96 52.48 37.86
C ALA A 81 -0.71 51.63 38.16
N GLY A 82 -0.70 50.91 39.29
CA GLY A 82 0.36 49.96 39.63
C GLY A 82 0.46 48.75 38.70
N GLY A 83 -0.53 48.52 37.83
CA GLY A 83 -0.55 47.51 36.78
C GLY A 83 -0.27 48.04 35.37
N GLN A 84 0.12 49.31 35.22
CA GLN A 84 0.35 49.94 33.91
C GLN A 84 1.33 49.12 33.05
N GLY A 85 0.85 48.74 31.85
CA GLY A 85 1.59 47.91 30.88
C GLY A 85 1.03 46.50 30.67
N THR A 86 0.15 46.02 31.54
CA THR A 86 -0.44 44.66 31.46
C THR A 86 -1.79 44.60 30.73
N GLY A 87 -2.37 45.74 30.32
CA GLY A 87 -3.69 45.80 29.69
C GLY A 87 -4.84 45.36 30.60
N ARG A 88 -4.57 45.29 31.92
CA ARG A 88 -5.51 44.86 32.95
C ARG A 88 -6.49 45.97 33.28
N MET A 89 -7.77 45.67 33.16
CA MET A 89 -8.87 46.57 33.55
C MET A 89 -9.51 46.05 34.84
N LEU A 90 -9.95 46.95 35.71
CA LEU A 90 -10.62 46.58 36.96
C LEU A 90 -11.93 47.35 37.16
N ARG A 91 -12.88 46.70 37.81
CA ARG A 91 -14.15 47.27 38.24
C ARG A 91 -14.41 46.93 39.69
N ILE A 92 -14.87 47.90 40.46
CA ILE A 92 -15.29 47.72 41.84
C ILE A 92 -16.76 48.11 41.95
N SER A 93 -17.56 47.21 42.50
CA SER A 93 -18.98 47.41 42.76
C SER A 93 -19.30 47.17 44.24
N ASP A 94 -20.36 47.81 44.73
CA ASP A 94 -20.86 47.57 46.08
C ASP A 94 -21.71 46.30 46.21
N ASP A 95 -22.29 46.07 47.39
CA ASP A 95 -23.17 44.93 47.70
C ASP A 95 -24.47 44.92 46.88
N GLN A 96 -24.93 46.10 46.44
CA GLN A 96 -26.05 46.29 45.52
C GLN A 96 -25.64 46.17 44.04
N LYS A 97 -24.37 45.86 43.76
CA LYS A 97 -23.75 45.80 42.42
C LYS A 97 -23.69 47.14 41.69
N GLN A 98 -23.84 48.25 42.41
CA GLN A 98 -23.62 49.58 41.86
C GLN A 98 -22.12 49.81 41.68
N VAL A 99 -21.73 50.26 40.49
CA VAL A 99 -20.33 50.49 40.14
C VAL A 99 -19.79 51.71 40.86
N LEU A 100 -18.79 51.50 41.73
CA LEU A 100 -18.08 52.56 42.45
C LEU A 100 -16.88 53.07 41.63
N TYR A 101 -16.23 52.16 40.90
CA TYR A 101 -15.12 52.44 40.00
C TYR A 101 -15.10 51.47 38.83
N ALA A 102 -14.78 51.95 37.63
CA ALA A 102 -14.50 51.11 36.48
C ALA A 102 -13.39 51.75 35.65
N ALA A 103 -12.42 50.92 35.26
CA ALA A 103 -11.41 51.28 34.28
C ALA A 103 -12.05 51.68 32.95
N GLU A 104 -11.41 52.60 32.22
CA GLU A 104 -11.89 53.04 30.92
C GLU A 104 -11.91 51.86 29.93
N GLY A 105 -13.08 51.59 29.33
CA GLY A 105 -13.28 50.45 28.43
C GLY A 105 -13.74 49.14 29.10
N PHE A 106 -13.95 49.12 30.43
CA PHE A 106 -14.55 47.98 31.12
C PHE A 106 -16.05 47.86 30.78
N ALA A 107 -16.38 47.04 29.79
CA ALA A 107 -17.74 46.85 29.27
C ALA A 107 -18.31 45.43 29.49
N ALA A 108 -17.91 44.77 30.59
CA ALA A 108 -18.43 43.44 30.92
C ALA A 108 -19.81 43.50 31.62
N ASP A 109 -20.62 42.45 31.38
CA ASP A 109 -21.89 42.25 32.06
C ASP A 109 -21.69 41.79 33.52
N ASP A 110 -22.74 41.91 34.34
CA ASP A 110 -22.74 41.44 35.74
C ASP A 110 -22.99 39.92 35.86
N GLY A 111 -22.92 39.19 34.74
CA GLY A 111 -23.23 37.76 34.67
C GLY A 111 -22.28 36.92 35.53
N LEU A 112 -21.02 37.34 35.67
CA LEU A 112 -20.06 36.66 36.54
C LEU A 112 -20.35 36.87 38.03
N LEU A 113 -20.89 38.03 38.41
CA LEU A 113 -21.28 38.36 39.77
C LEU A 113 -22.50 37.55 40.25
N LEU A 114 -23.33 37.07 39.33
CA LEU A 114 -24.46 36.16 39.65
C LEU A 114 -24.00 34.73 39.96
N ALA A 115 -22.82 34.34 39.47
CA ALA A 115 -22.23 33.01 39.67
C ALA A 115 -21.23 32.95 40.84
N LEU A 116 -21.04 34.07 41.57
CA LEU A 116 -20.11 34.15 42.68
C LEU A 116 -20.75 33.55 43.94
N HIS A 117 -20.14 32.50 44.50
CA HIS A 117 -20.40 32.03 45.87
C HIS A 117 -19.17 32.31 46.72
N GLU A 118 -19.34 32.43 48.05
CA GLU A 118 -18.35 32.96 49.02
C GLU A 118 -16.97 32.30 49.00
N ASN A 119 -16.75 31.22 48.23
CA ASN A 119 -15.47 30.55 48.13
C ASN A 119 -15.09 29.98 46.74
N THR A 120 -15.76 30.42 45.67
CA THR A 120 -15.53 29.86 44.33
C THR A 120 -14.73 30.83 43.45
N LYS A 121 -13.51 30.44 43.08
CA LYS A 121 -12.74 31.11 42.03
C LYS A 121 -13.41 30.84 40.69
N THR A 122 -14.17 31.81 40.18
CA THR A 122 -14.87 31.70 38.89
C THR A 122 -14.25 32.67 37.90
N TYR A 123 -14.00 32.18 36.69
CA TYR A 123 -13.66 33.01 35.54
C TYR A 123 -14.65 32.75 34.41
N ARG A 124 -14.81 33.72 33.52
CA ARG A 124 -15.55 33.57 32.26
C ARG A 124 -14.75 34.20 31.13
N VAL A 125 -14.71 33.52 29.98
CA VAL A 125 -14.21 34.12 28.75
C VAL A 125 -15.35 34.90 28.11
N ILE A 126 -15.13 36.20 27.87
CA ILE A 126 -16.07 37.06 27.17
C ILE A 126 -15.43 37.62 25.90
N ARG A 127 -16.26 37.86 24.89
CA ARG A 127 -15.85 38.54 23.67
C ARG A 127 -16.46 39.93 23.67
N LEU A 128 -15.61 40.95 23.55
CA LEU A 128 -16.02 42.34 23.39
C LEU A 128 -15.42 42.85 22.09
N ASP A 129 -16.28 43.31 21.19
CA ASP A 129 -15.96 43.62 19.80
C ASP A 129 -15.20 42.47 19.11
N ASP A 130 -13.87 42.62 18.97
CA ASP A 130 -12.96 41.65 18.35
C ASP A 130 -11.84 41.17 19.28
N ARG A 131 -12.00 41.39 20.57
CA ARG A 131 -11.06 40.95 21.60
C ARG A 131 -11.69 39.94 22.54
N TYR A 132 -10.86 39.07 23.05
CA TYR A 132 -11.22 38.05 24.01
C TYR A 132 -10.64 38.42 25.36
N TYR A 133 -11.48 38.41 26.39
CA TYR A 133 -11.07 38.73 27.75
C TYR A 133 -11.41 37.58 28.69
N ILE A 134 -10.54 37.34 29.66
CA ILE A 134 -10.87 36.56 30.85
C ILE A 134 -11.34 37.55 31.91
N GLN A 135 -12.61 37.45 32.27
CA GLN A 135 -13.20 38.16 33.39
C GLN A 135 -13.11 37.27 34.64
N THR A 136 -12.58 37.82 35.72
CA THR A 136 -12.60 37.19 37.05
C THR A 136 -13.34 38.10 38.02
N ALA A 137 -13.88 37.51 39.08
CA ALA A 137 -14.55 38.24 40.14
C ALA A 137 -14.13 37.69 41.50
N ALA A 138 -13.96 38.59 42.47
CA ALA A 138 -13.62 38.26 43.84
C ALA A 138 -14.43 39.14 44.80
N ALA A 139 -15.00 38.53 45.84
CA ALA A 139 -15.60 39.28 46.95
C ALA A 139 -14.49 39.80 47.85
N VAL A 140 -14.57 41.09 48.17
CA VAL A 140 -13.63 41.86 49.00
C VAL A 140 -14.37 42.28 50.25
N GLU A 141 -13.82 41.99 51.43
CA GLU A 141 -14.39 42.44 52.70
C GLU A 141 -13.49 43.53 53.27
N ALA A 142 -13.97 44.77 53.24
CA ALA A 142 -13.20 45.94 53.67
C ALA A 142 -13.99 46.72 54.74
N LEU A 143 -13.51 46.68 55.98
CA LEU A 143 -14.16 47.26 57.16
C LEU A 143 -15.59 46.71 57.32
N ASP A 144 -16.62 47.55 57.08
CA ASP A 144 -18.04 47.22 57.23
C ASP A 144 -18.77 47.06 55.86
N LYS A 145 -18.03 46.99 54.75
CA LYS A 145 -18.59 46.88 53.40
C LYS A 145 -18.12 45.62 52.69
N LYS A 146 -19.07 44.90 52.09
CA LYS A 146 -18.82 43.85 51.10
C LYS A 146 -18.77 44.49 49.72
N LEU A 147 -17.62 44.38 49.06
CA LEU A 147 -17.39 44.89 47.71
C LEU A 147 -17.10 43.73 46.76
N PHE A 148 -17.32 43.94 45.47
CA PHE A 148 -16.93 43.01 44.43
C PHE A 148 -15.84 43.64 43.57
N LEU A 149 -14.69 42.98 43.50
CA LEU A 149 -13.60 43.33 42.60
C LEU A 149 -13.65 42.42 41.38
N GLU A 150 -13.82 43.01 40.21
CA GLU A 150 -13.74 42.31 38.94
C GLU A 150 -12.50 42.76 38.18
N THR A 151 -11.85 41.81 37.52
CA THR A 151 -10.70 42.12 36.65
C THR A 151 -10.89 41.50 35.28
N MET A 152 -10.39 42.19 34.27
CA MET A 152 -10.40 41.72 32.89
C MET A 152 -8.98 41.73 32.34
N ARG A 153 -8.59 40.59 31.77
CA ARG A 153 -7.30 40.39 31.10
C ARG A 153 -7.52 40.06 29.64
N ASP A 154 -6.82 40.77 28.75
CA ASP A 154 -6.85 40.52 27.31
C ASP A 154 -6.13 39.20 27.00
N VAL A 155 -6.85 38.24 26.41
CA VAL A 155 -6.33 36.94 25.95
C VAL A 155 -6.52 36.76 24.44
N THR A 156 -6.71 37.86 23.71
CA THR A 156 -6.92 37.85 22.25
C THR A 156 -5.77 37.16 21.53
N GLU A 157 -4.54 37.27 22.03
CA GLU A 157 -3.37 36.59 21.47
C GLU A 157 -3.51 35.07 21.47
N VAL A 158 -4.08 34.47 22.53
CA VAL A 158 -4.31 33.01 22.60
C VAL A 158 -5.24 32.53 21.49
N PHE A 159 -6.29 33.30 21.20
CA PHE A 159 -7.23 32.99 20.12
C PHE A 159 -6.63 33.25 18.73
N ARG A 160 -5.82 34.31 18.59
CA ARG A 160 -5.09 34.62 17.35
C ARG A 160 -4.04 33.56 17.04
N ASP A 161 -3.35 33.04 18.04
CA ASP A 161 -2.37 31.96 17.92
C ASP A 161 -3.04 30.65 17.50
N ARG A 162 -4.23 30.34 18.06
CA ARG A 162 -5.04 29.21 17.60
C ARG A 162 -5.38 29.32 16.11
N ALA A 163 -5.87 30.48 15.67
CA ALA A 163 -6.21 30.72 14.27
C ALA A 163 -4.97 30.60 13.36
N THR A 164 -3.84 31.18 13.78
CA THR A 164 -2.57 31.08 13.07
C THR A 164 -2.09 29.63 12.99
N GLY A 165 -2.22 28.88 14.08
CA GLY A 165 -1.91 27.46 14.16
C GLY A 165 -2.68 26.64 13.12
N PHE A 166 -3.99 26.87 12.97
CA PHE A 166 -4.78 26.22 11.91
C PHE A 166 -4.30 26.58 10.50
N VAL A 167 -3.95 27.85 10.25
CA VAL A 167 -3.45 28.29 8.95
C VAL A 167 -2.11 27.65 8.61
N VAL A 168 -1.18 27.63 9.57
CA VAL A 168 0.15 27.00 9.42
C VAL A 168 -0.02 25.51 9.18
N TYR A 169 -0.81 24.82 10.00
CA TYR A 169 -1.02 23.38 9.85
C TYR A 169 -1.63 23.04 8.49
N ARG A 170 -2.65 23.79 8.03
CA ARG A 170 -3.24 23.61 6.70
C ARG A 170 -2.22 23.75 5.57
N ARG A 171 -1.33 24.75 5.64
CA ARG A 171 -0.25 24.94 4.65
C ARG A 171 0.70 23.74 4.65
N VAL A 172 1.12 23.28 5.82
CA VAL A 172 2.00 22.11 5.98
C VAL A 172 1.32 20.85 5.44
N THR A 173 0.04 20.61 5.75
CA THR A 173 -0.72 19.47 5.23
C THR A 173 -0.77 19.49 3.70
N VAL A 174 -1.05 20.64 3.07
CA VAL A 174 -1.06 20.74 1.60
C VAL A 174 0.30 20.39 1.00
N VAL A 175 1.39 20.90 1.57
CA VAL A 175 2.75 20.59 1.10
C VAL A 175 3.05 19.10 1.24
N ILE A 176 2.71 18.47 2.38
CA ILE A 176 2.89 17.03 2.60
C ILE A 176 2.05 16.21 1.63
N LEU A 177 0.80 16.61 1.35
CA LEU A 177 -0.06 15.94 0.38
C LEU A 177 0.52 16.01 -1.03
N LEU A 178 1.05 17.17 -1.45
CA LEU A 178 1.71 17.31 -2.74
C LEU A 178 2.96 16.44 -2.84
N LEU A 179 3.84 16.48 -1.83
CA LEU A 179 5.04 15.64 -1.79
C LEU A 179 4.70 14.15 -1.79
N GLY A 180 3.71 13.74 -1.00
CA GLY A 180 3.24 12.36 -0.97
C GLY A 180 2.61 11.93 -2.30
N THR A 181 1.92 12.83 -3.01
CA THR A 181 1.41 12.56 -4.37
C THR A 181 2.56 12.23 -5.32
N VAL A 182 3.59 13.09 -5.34
CA VAL A 182 4.76 12.92 -6.21
C VAL A 182 5.48 11.62 -5.87
N LEU A 183 5.77 11.39 -4.59
CA LEU A 183 6.46 10.18 -4.13
C LEU A 183 5.67 8.91 -4.48
N MET A 184 4.36 8.88 -4.19
CA MET A 184 3.50 7.74 -4.51
C MET A 184 3.39 7.51 -6.01
N HIS A 185 3.35 8.57 -6.82
CA HIS A 185 3.35 8.45 -8.27
C HIS A 185 4.65 7.81 -8.79
N LEU A 186 5.81 8.24 -8.27
CA LEU A 186 7.12 7.67 -8.60
C LEU A 186 7.18 6.18 -8.23
N ILE A 187 6.88 5.83 -6.98
CA ILE A 187 6.85 4.43 -6.51
C ILE A 187 5.92 3.59 -7.38
N SER A 188 4.71 4.10 -7.64
CA SER A 188 3.73 3.38 -8.45
C SER A 188 4.22 3.16 -9.88
N SER A 189 4.87 4.16 -10.49
CA SER A 189 5.43 4.06 -11.83
C SER A 189 6.59 3.06 -11.90
N TRP A 190 7.43 3.05 -10.87
CA TRP A 190 8.59 2.17 -10.75
C TRP A 190 8.16 0.72 -10.59
N LEU A 191 7.24 0.43 -9.65
CA LEU A 191 6.77 -0.93 -9.38
C LEU A 191 5.86 -1.49 -10.49
N THR A 192 5.03 -0.65 -11.10
CA THR A 192 4.07 -1.13 -12.11
C THR A 192 4.74 -1.41 -13.47
N ARG A 193 5.90 -0.82 -13.75
CA ARG A 193 6.58 -0.97 -15.05
C ARG A 193 7.07 -2.41 -15.31
N PRO A 194 7.84 -3.06 -14.42
CA PRO A 194 8.26 -4.46 -14.59
C PRO A 194 7.06 -5.40 -14.70
N ILE A 195 6.05 -5.23 -13.85
CA ILE A 195 4.83 -6.06 -13.86
C ILE A 195 4.10 -5.99 -15.21
N ARG A 196 3.98 -4.79 -15.79
CA ARG A 196 3.36 -4.62 -17.11
C ARG A 196 4.19 -5.27 -18.22
N LEU A 197 5.53 -5.23 -18.13
CA LEU A 197 6.41 -5.88 -19.09
C LEU A 197 6.26 -7.40 -19.04
N LEU A 198 6.26 -7.98 -17.84
CA LEU A 198 6.01 -9.41 -17.65
C LEU A 198 4.62 -9.81 -18.14
N THR A 199 3.58 -9.05 -17.77
CA THR A 199 2.21 -9.31 -18.26
C THR A 199 2.14 -9.33 -19.79
N ARG A 200 2.87 -8.43 -20.46
CA ARG A 200 2.95 -8.41 -21.93
C ARG A 200 3.73 -9.62 -22.47
N ALA A 201 4.84 -9.97 -21.83
CA ALA A 201 5.64 -11.14 -22.20
C ALA A 201 4.81 -12.43 -22.11
N THR A 202 4.11 -12.64 -20.99
CA THR A 202 3.21 -13.78 -20.79
C THR A 202 2.11 -13.83 -21.84
N LYS A 203 1.53 -12.68 -22.22
CA LYS A 203 0.51 -12.62 -23.28
C LYS A 203 1.06 -12.96 -24.67
N ARG A 204 2.29 -12.56 -25.00
CA ARG A 204 2.95 -12.92 -26.27
C ARG A 204 3.23 -14.42 -26.31
N MET A 205 3.78 -14.97 -25.24
CA MET A 205 4.04 -16.41 -25.13
C MET A 205 2.75 -17.24 -25.24
N ALA A 206 1.65 -16.79 -24.61
CA ALA A 206 0.34 -17.43 -24.75
C ALA A 206 -0.24 -17.34 -26.18
N ALA A 207 0.23 -16.40 -27.00
CA ALA A 207 -0.14 -16.28 -28.41
C ALA A 207 0.77 -17.10 -29.35
N GLY A 208 1.73 -17.87 -28.81
CA GLY A 208 2.64 -18.73 -29.58
C GLY A 208 3.99 -18.09 -29.92
N ASP A 209 4.27 -16.88 -29.43
CA ASP A 209 5.55 -16.21 -29.63
C ASP A 209 6.55 -16.65 -28.54
N TYR A 210 7.13 -17.84 -28.74
CA TYR A 210 8.00 -18.51 -27.77
C TYR A 210 9.45 -18.01 -27.75
N ASP A 211 9.90 -17.27 -28.77
CA ASP A 211 11.24 -16.65 -28.83
C ASP A 211 11.31 -15.35 -27.98
N TYR A 212 10.16 -14.73 -27.71
CA TYR A 212 10.14 -13.49 -26.94
C TYR A 212 10.62 -13.66 -25.49
N ARG A 213 11.47 -12.74 -25.02
CA ARG A 213 11.96 -12.67 -23.62
C ARG A 213 11.58 -11.36 -22.95
N ALA A 214 11.28 -11.44 -21.65
CA ALA A 214 11.00 -10.27 -20.85
C ALA A 214 12.30 -9.50 -20.55
N ARG A 215 12.30 -8.19 -20.79
CA ARG A 215 13.46 -7.33 -20.51
C ARG A 215 13.63 -7.14 -19.00
N LEU A 216 14.82 -7.44 -18.49
CA LEU A 216 15.22 -7.14 -17.11
C LEU A 216 15.33 -5.61 -16.94
N VAL A 217 14.52 -5.06 -16.04
CA VAL A 217 14.45 -3.61 -15.75
C VAL A 217 14.54 -3.28 -14.26
N SER A 218 14.61 -4.31 -13.41
CA SER A 218 14.68 -4.19 -11.96
C SER A 218 15.76 -5.12 -11.43
N GLY A 219 16.46 -4.73 -10.37
CA GLY A 219 17.49 -5.52 -9.70
C GLY A 219 17.06 -6.09 -8.35
N ASP A 220 15.76 -6.06 -8.07
CA ASP A 220 15.10 -6.53 -6.84
C ASP A 220 14.32 -7.84 -7.11
N GLU A 221 13.35 -8.17 -6.26
CA GLU A 221 12.52 -9.37 -6.39
C GLU A 221 11.72 -9.40 -7.71
N LEU A 222 11.37 -8.25 -8.28
CA LEU A 222 10.74 -8.18 -9.61
C LEU A 222 11.74 -8.50 -10.74
N GLY A 223 13.01 -8.19 -10.51
CA GLY A 223 14.12 -8.61 -11.37
C GLY A 223 14.26 -10.13 -11.38
N GLN A 224 14.33 -10.73 -10.19
CA GLN A 224 14.41 -12.19 -10.03
C GLN A 224 13.22 -12.91 -10.68
N LEU A 225 11.99 -12.40 -10.47
CA LEU A 225 10.80 -12.94 -11.13
C LEU A 225 10.89 -12.86 -12.67
N THR A 226 11.55 -11.82 -13.20
CA THR A 226 11.78 -11.69 -14.64
C THR A 226 12.76 -12.73 -15.16
N GLU A 227 13.82 -13.03 -14.40
CA GLU A 227 14.76 -14.09 -14.73
C GLU A 227 14.10 -15.46 -14.69
N ASP A 228 13.31 -15.76 -13.66
CA ASP A 228 12.58 -17.02 -13.53
C ASP A 228 11.59 -17.23 -14.68
N PHE A 229 10.88 -16.16 -15.09
CA PHE A 229 10.03 -16.20 -16.27
C PHE A 229 10.83 -16.52 -17.54
N ASN A 230 11.99 -15.90 -17.74
CA ASN A 230 12.83 -16.16 -18.91
C ASN A 230 13.42 -17.59 -18.90
N ARG A 231 13.75 -18.16 -17.73
CA ARG A 231 14.17 -19.56 -17.59
C ARG A 231 13.06 -20.52 -18.03
N MET A 232 11.83 -20.27 -17.58
CA MET A 232 10.66 -21.04 -18.02
C MET A 232 10.41 -20.90 -19.53
N ALA A 233 10.56 -19.69 -20.09
CA ALA A 233 10.42 -19.46 -21.52
C ALA A 233 11.46 -20.26 -22.34
N ASN A 234 12.72 -20.29 -21.89
CA ASN A 234 13.77 -21.12 -22.51
C ASN A 234 13.41 -22.61 -22.47
N ALA A 235 13.02 -23.13 -21.30
CA ALA A 235 12.66 -24.54 -21.16
C ALA A 235 11.46 -24.94 -22.02
N LEU A 236 10.50 -24.03 -22.19
CA LEU A 236 9.34 -24.24 -23.07
C LEU A 236 9.76 -24.26 -24.54
N GLU A 237 10.59 -23.32 -24.98
CA GLU A 237 11.12 -23.28 -26.35
C GLU A 237 11.92 -24.55 -26.67
N ASP A 238 12.81 -24.99 -25.78
CA ASP A 238 13.56 -26.23 -25.94
C ASP A 238 12.63 -27.46 -26.07
N THR A 239 11.52 -27.48 -25.33
CA THR A 239 10.54 -28.56 -25.39
C THR A 239 9.80 -28.56 -26.73
N ILE A 240 9.47 -27.38 -27.27
CA ILE A 240 8.81 -27.24 -28.56
C ILE A 240 9.75 -27.69 -29.69
N ILE A 241 11.01 -27.27 -29.66
CA ILE A 241 12.02 -27.69 -30.65
C ILE A 241 12.14 -29.23 -30.66
N LYS A 242 12.25 -29.86 -29.49
CA LYS A 242 12.31 -31.32 -29.38
C LYS A 242 11.05 -32.00 -29.93
N LEU A 243 9.87 -31.45 -29.65
CA LEU A 243 8.62 -32.00 -30.16
C LEU A 243 8.54 -31.89 -31.69
N GLU A 244 9.00 -30.78 -32.27
CA GLU A 244 9.09 -30.62 -33.72
C GLU A 244 10.06 -31.62 -34.36
N GLU A 245 11.22 -31.86 -33.73
CA GLU A 245 12.18 -32.88 -34.17
C GLU A 245 11.58 -34.28 -34.12
N GLU A 246 10.87 -34.63 -33.04
CA GLU A 246 10.17 -35.91 -32.91
C GLU A 246 9.08 -36.09 -33.98
N ILE A 247 8.30 -35.04 -34.26
CA ILE A 247 7.28 -35.06 -35.31
C ILE A 247 7.92 -35.27 -36.67
N ARG A 248 8.98 -34.53 -37.02
CA ARG A 248 9.70 -34.70 -38.29
C ARG A 248 10.26 -36.11 -38.44
N ALA A 249 10.93 -36.62 -37.40
CA ALA A 249 11.46 -37.98 -37.42
C ALA A 249 10.37 -39.04 -37.61
N ARG A 250 9.18 -38.81 -37.03
CA ARG A 250 8.01 -39.66 -37.23
C ARG A 250 7.47 -39.57 -38.67
N GLU A 251 7.36 -38.37 -39.24
CA GLU A 251 6.90 -38.17 -40.62
C GLU A 251 7.85 -38.83 -41.63
N ASP A 252 9.16 -38.62 -41.48
CA ASP A 252 10.19 -39.23 -42.32
C ASP A 252 10.13 -40.76 -42.25
N PHE A 253 9.95 -41.31 -41.04
CA PHE A 253 9.80 -42.75 -40.83
C PHE A 253 8.55 -43.32 -41.54
N VAL A 254 7.39 -42.67 -41.39
CA VAL A 254 6.15 -43.10 -42.05
C VAL A 254 6.27 -42.98 -43.57
N GLY A 255 6.89 -41.91 -44.07
CA GLY A 255 7.13 -41.70 -45.50
C GLY A 255 8.02 -42.77 -46.12
N ALA A 256 9.16 -43.06 -45.49
CA ALA A 256 10.07 -44.11 -45.91
C ALA A 256 9.37 -45.49 -45.90
N PHE A 257 8.62 -45.78 -44.85
CA PHE A 257 7.90 -47.04 -44.73
C PHE A 257 6.81 -47.22 -45.80
N ALA A 258 6.04 -46.16 -46.09
CA ALA A 258 5.02 -46.20 -47.13
C ALA A 258 5.64 -46.48 -48.52
N HIS A 259 6.82 -45.93 -48.80
CA HIS A 259 7.55 -46.19 -50.04
C HIS A 259 7.99 -47.66 -50.15
N GLU A 260 8.54 -48.22 -49.07
CA GLU A 260 8.97 -49.62 -49.01
C GLU A 260 7.81 -50.61 -49.13
N LEU A 261 6.60 -50.26 -48.65
CA LEU A 261 5.40 -51.08 -48.86
C LEU A 261 4.82 -51.01 -50.27
N LYS A 262 4.90 -49.84 -50.91
CA LYS A 262 4.29 -49.61 -52.23
C LYS A 262 4.93 -50.49 -53.31
N THR A 263 6.24 -50.67 -53.24
CA THR A 263 7.03 -51.45 -54.21
C THR A 263 6.59 -52.93 -54.29
N PRO A 264 6.62 -53.73 -53.22
CA PRO A 264 6.17 -55.13 -53.24
C PRO A 264 4.68 -55.24 -53.54
N LEU A 265 3.85 -54.32 -53.04
CA LEU A 265 2.42 -54.31 -53.33
C LEU A 265 2.12 -54.10 -54.81
N THR A 266 2.85 -53.19 -55.47
CA THR A 266 2.74 -52.95 -56.92
C THR A 266 3.13 -54.20 -57.71
N ALA A 267 4.17 -54.91 -57.28
CA ALA A 267 4.58 -56.18 -57.90
C ALA A 267 3.50 -57.27 -57.72
N ILE A 268 2.96 -57.43 -56.52
CA ILE A 268 1.86 -58.38 -56.24
C ILE A 268 0.66 -58.09 -57.13
N ILE A 269 0.23 -56.83 -57.20
CA ILE A 269 -0.91 -56.41 -58.04
C ILE A 269 -0.61 -56.66 -59.52
N GLY A 270 0.59 -56.33 -60.00
CA GLY A 270 0.99 -56.53 -61.39
C GLY A 270 0.99 -57.99 -61.82
N TYR A 271 1.61 -58.88 -61.03
CA TYR A 271 1.62 -60.32 -61.31
C TYR A 271 0.23 -60.94 -61.16
N ALA A 272 -0.58 -60.49 -60.20
CA ALA A 272 -1.96 -60.96 -60.03
C ALA A 272 -2.84 -60.55 -61.21
N ASP A 273 -2.67 -59.33 -61.73
CA ASP A 273 -3.40 -58.88 -62.92
C ASP A 273 -2.97 -59.67 -64.16
N MET A 274 -1.68 -60.01 -64.30
CA MET A 274 -1.17 -60.85 -65.39
C MET A 274 -1.80 -62.25 -65.38
N LEU A 275 -1.91 -62.87 -64.20
CA LEU A 275 -2.60 -64.16 -64.00
C LEU A 275 -4.09 -64.10 -64.34
N ARG A 276 -4.74 -62.95 -64.11
CA ARG A 276 -6.19 -62.76 -64.31
C ARG A 276 -6.56 -62.39 -65.73
N SER A 277 -5.72 -61.61 -66.42
CA SER A 277 -6.03 -60.96 -67.70
C SER A 277 -5.48 -61.71 -68.92
N HIS A 278 -4.46 -62.56 -68.75
CA HIS A 278 -3.79 -63.26 -69.85
C HIS A 278 -3.86 -64.78 -69.68
N ARG A 279 -4.03 -65.51 -70.79
CA ARG A 279 -3.80 -66.97 -70.82
C ARG A 279 -2.30 -67.23 -70.86
N LEU A 280 -1.75 -67.57 -69.70
CA LEU A 280 -0.34 -67.91 -69.53
C LEU A 280 -0.13 -69.42 -69.67
N ASP A 281 1.07 -69.82 -70.10
CA ASP A 281 1.51 -71.21 -69.96
C ASP A 281 1.70 -71.56 -68.48
N GLU A 282 1.76 -72.85 -68.19
CA GLU A 282 1.83 -73.35 -66.81
C GLU A 282 3.11 -72.88 -66.08
N GLU A 283 4.20 -72.72 -66.83
CA GLU A 283 5.49 -72.23 -66.33
C GLU A 283 5.44 -70.74 -65.92
N LYS A 284 4.89 -69.85 -66.75
CA LYS A 284 4.71 -68.42 -66.44
C LYS A 284 3.65 -68.20 -65.38
N SER A 285 2.61 -69.01 -65.36
CA SER A 285 1.59 -68.99 -64.30
C SER A 285 2.22 -69.31 -62.94
N PHE A 286 3.04 -70.38 -62.88
CA PHE A 286 3.78 -70.75 -61.68
C PHE A 286 4.78 -69.66 -61.25
N MET A 287 5.51 -69.06 -62.20
CA MET A 287 6.42 -67.95 -61.93
C MET A 287 5.70 -66.73 -61.33
N CYS A 288 4.55 -66.33 -61.88
CA CYS A 288 3.77 -65.21 -61.34
C CYS A 288 3.25 -65.50 -59.93
N ALA A 289 2.75 -66.70 -59.68
CA ALA A 289 2.32 -67.13 -58.36
C ALA A 289 3.48 -67.11 -57.35
N ASN A 290 4.68 -67.52 -57.77
CA ASN A 290 5.87 -67.49 -56.93
C ASN A 290 6.34 -66.05 -56.61
N TYR A 291 6.27 -65.12 -57.57
CA TYR A 291 6.57 -63.70 -57.31
C TYR A 291 5.56 -63.07 -56.33
N ILE A 292 4.27 -63.34 -56.48
CA ILE A 292 3.23 -62.89 -55.53
C ILE A 292 3.52 -63.43 -54.13
N TYR A 293 3.82 -64.73 -54.02
CA TYR A 293 4.14 -65.37 -52.75
C TYR A 293 5.39 -64.74 -52.10
N THR A 294 6.46 -64.56 -52.89
CA THR A 294 7.73 -64.01 -52.40
C THR A 294 7.56 -62.57 -51.89
N GLU A 295 6.87 -61.72 -52.64
CA GLU A 295 6.61 -60.33 -52.22
C GLU A 295 5.61 -60.26 -51.04
N GLY A 296 4.64 -61.18 -50.96
CA GLY A 296 3.75 -61.31 -49.81
C GLY A 296 4.52 -61.68 -48.53
N ARG A 297 5.46 -62.63 -48.61
CA ARG A 297 6.35 -62.99 -47.50
C ARG A 297 7.30 -61.85 -47.12
N ARG A 298 7.75 -61.07 -48.10
CA ARG A 298 8.56 -59.86 -47.86
C ARG A 298 7.77 -58.80 -47.09
N LEU A 299 6.52 -58.53 -47.49
CA LEU A 299 5.61 -57.63 -46.78
C LEU A 299 5.35 -58.06 -45.33
N GLU A 300 5.10 -59.35 -45.11
CA GLU A 300 4.92 -59.92 -43.77
C GLU A 300 6.16 -59.69 -42.89
N THR A 301 7.35 -59.98 -43.42
CA THR A 301 8.62 -59.76 -42.70
C THR A 301 8.85 -58.28 -42.37
N MET A 302 8.53 -57.37 -43.30
CA MET A 302 8.60 -55.92 -43.06
C MET A 302 7.62 -55.46 -41.98
N SER A 303 6.39 -55.99 -41.98
CA SER A 303 5.38 -55.67 -40.97
C SER A 303 5.80 -56.09 -39.56
N LEU A 304 6.44 -57.25 -39.42
CA LEU A 304 6.95 -57.73 -38.13
C LEU A 304 8.09 -56.84 -37.61
N ARG A 305 9.05 -56.50 -38.48
CA ARG A 305 10.16 -55.59 -38.13
C ARG A 305 9.69 -54.21 -37.69
N LEU A 306 8.61 -53.71 -38.29
CA LEU A 306 7.98 -52.47 -37.86
C LEU A 306 7.44 -52.54 -36.44
N LEU A 307 6.71 -53.62 -36.15
CA LEU A 307 6.10 -53.84 -34.84
C LEU A 307 7.18 -53.85 -33.77
N ASP A 308 8.30 -54.54 -34.03
CA ASP A 308 9.46 -54.57 -33.15
C ASP A 308 10.00 -53.16 -32.88
N ILE A 309 10.27 -52.35 -33.92
CA ILE A 309 10.82 -50.99 -33.76
C ILE A 309 9.88 -50.10 -32.93
N ILE A 310 8.57 -50.17 -33.16
CA ILE A 310 7.58 -49.35 -32.44
C ILE A 310 7.49 -49.76 -30.96
N VAL A 311 7.55 -51.07 -30.68
CA VAL A 311 7.52 -51.60 -29.31
C VAL A 311 8.82 -51.27 -28.57
N THR A 312 9.98 -51.47 -29.20
CA THR A 312 11.29 -51.17 -28.61
C THR A 312 11.44 -49.69 -28.25
N LYS A 313 10.92 -48.76 -29.08
CA LYS A 313 10.96 -47.31 -28.78
C LYS A 313 10.11 -46.89 -27.56
N ARG A 314 9.18 -47.72 -27.08
CA ARG A 314 8.31 -47.40 -25.93
C ARG A 314 8.80 -47.95 -24.59
N GLN A 315 9.87 -48.74 -24.57
CA GLN A 315 10.41 -49.29 -23.33
C GLN A 315 11.55 -48.41 -22.83
N GLU A 316 11.48 -48.00 -21.56
CA GLU A 316 12.65 -47.49 -20.85
C GLU A 316 13.67 -48.64 -20.74
N ILE A 317 14.85 -48.44 -21.32
CA ILE A 317 15.92 -49.43 -21.30
C ILE A 317 16.57 -49.41 -19.91
N ASP A 318 16.41 -50.50 -19.16
CA ASP A 318 17.12 -50.69 -17.89
C ASP A 318 18.56 -51.14 -18.16
N PHE A 319 19.52 -50.27 -17.86
CA PHE A 319 20.93 -50.55 -18.05
C PHE A 319 21.48 -51.32 -16.85
N GLN A 320 21.99 -52.53 -17.11
CA GLN A 320 22.65 -53.35 -16.09
C GLN A 320 24.15 -53.40 -16.35
N MET A 321 24.94 -53.37 -15.27
CA MET A 321 26.38 -53.62 -15.35
C MET A 321 26.61 -55.09 -15.67
N VAL A 322 27.20 -55.37 -16.84
CA VAL A 322 27.49 -56.73 -17.31
C VAL A 322 29.00 -56.85 -17.60
N SER A 323 29.60 -58.00 -17.26
CA SER A 323 30.98 -58.30 -17.64
C SER A 323 31.11 -58.35 -19.17
N ALA A 324 32.03 -57.56 -19.72
CA ALA A 324 32.31 -57.54 -21.15
C ALA A 324 32.75 -58.92 -21.68
N GLU A 325 33.49 -59.67 -20.88
CA GLU A 325 33.92 -61.04 -21.21
C GLU A 325 32.73 -61.99 -21.32
N SER A 326 31.82 -61.97 -20.33
CA SER A 326 30.63 -62.82 -20.34
C SER A 326 29.67 -62.47 -21.48
N LEU A 327 29.51 -61.19 -21.78
CA LEU A 327 28.72 -60.73 -22.94
C LEU A 327 29.32 -61.20 -24.26
N PHE A 328 30.65 -61.11 -24.39
CA PHE A 328 31.36 -61.56 -25.58
C PHE A 328 31.20 -63.07 -25.79
N PHE A 329 31.39 -63.88 -24.75
CA PHE A 329 31.18 -65.33 -24.85
C PHE A 329 29.72 -65.69 -25.17
N TYR A 330 28.75 -65.01 -24.57
CA TYR A 330 27.33 -65.21 -24.89
C TYR A 330 27.01 -64.91 -26.37
N LEU A 331 27.50 -63.78 -26.89
CA LEU A 331 27.31 -63.43 -28.29
C LEU A 331 28.04 -64.38 -29.23
N TYR A 332 29.26 -64.78 -28.88
CA TYR A 332 30.05 -65.76 -29.63
C TYR A 332 29.29 -67.08 -29.75
N ASP A 333 28.77 -67.63 -28.64
CA ASP A 333 28.02 -68.88 -28.64
C ASP A 333 26.72 -68.76 -29.44
N MET A 334 25.99 -67.65 -29.30
CA MET A 334 24.73 -67.41 -30.03
C MET A 334 24.93 -67.42 -31.56
N TYR A 335 26.04 -66.86 -32.07
CA TYR A 335 26.33 -66.80 -33.50
C TYR A 335 27.13 -68.01 -34.01
N ALA A 336 27.98 -68.61 -33.16
CA ALA A 336 28.71 -69.83 -33.50
C ALA A 336 27.76 -71.03 -33.61
N ALA A 337 26.74 -71.13 -32.75
CA ALA A 337 25.71 -72.18 -32.82
C ALA A 337 24.91 -72.10 -34.14
N LYS A 338 24.64 -70.89 -34.64
CA LYS A 338 23.92 -70.67 -35.91
C LYS A 338 24.73 -71.11 -37.14
N LYS A 339 26.05 -71.20 -37.03
CA LYS A 339 26.93 -71.70 -38.10
C LYS A 339 26.86 -73.24 -38.27
N ASN A 340 26.27 -73.94 -37.29
CA ASN A 340 26.09 -75.40 -37.32
C ASN A 340 24.65 -75.82 -37.67
N MET A 341 23.77 -74.88 -38.06
CA MET A 341 22.42 -75.15 -38.55
C MET A 341 22.18 -74.44 -39.87
N ASP A 342 22.84 -74.92 -40.92
CA ASP A 342 22.32 -74.85 -42.30
C ASP A 342 22.08 -76.29 -42.79
N PHE A 343 21.00 -76.39 -43.57
CA PHE A 343 20.35 -77.57 -44.14
C PHE A 343 21.27 -78.55 -44.88
#